data_AF-A0A7W6K9T1-F1
#
_entry.id   AF-A0A7W6K9T1-F1
#
_cell.length_a   1.000
_cell.length_b   1.000
_cell.length_c   1.000
_cell.angle_alpha   90.00
_cell.angle_beta   90.00
_cell.angle_gamma   90.00
#
_symmetry.space_group_name_H-M   'P 1'
#
loop_
_entity.id
_entity.type
_entity.pdbx_description
1 polymer ?
#
loop_
_entity_poly.entity_id
_entity_poly.type
_entity_poly.pdbx_seq_one_letter_code
_entity_poly.pdbx_strand_id
1 'polypeptide(L)' 'MHIHQSKFTHGDIVYLKTDPEQLQRIVTRLFFNPGIVLYELSCGTDVSTHYEIEMTTEIDVNLQLGIQAKKLS' A
#
# COMPACT_ATOMS: atom_id res chain seq x y z
N MET A 1 -4.22 -29.31 3.17
CA MET A 1 -3.99 -27.95 3.70
C MET A 1 -3.69 -27.04 2.52
N HIS A 2 -4.48 -25.99 2.32
CA HIS A 2 -4.16 -24.98 1.31
C HIS A 2 -3.32 -23.89 1.97
N ILE A 3 -2.23 -23.49 1.32
CA ILE A 3 -1.34 -22.44 1.80
C ILE A 3 -1.54 -21.22 0.91
N HIS A 4 -1.81 -20.08 1.53
CA HIS A 4 -1.91 -18.79 0.85
C HIS A 4 -0.73 -17.91 1.29
N GLN A 5 -0.18 -17.13 0.36
CA GLN A 5 0.95 -16.24 0.60
C GLN A 5 0.53 -14.80 0.30
N SER A 6 1.06 -13.86 1.08
CA SER A 6 0.91 -12.42 0.90
C SER A 6 2.26 -11.74 1.13
N LYS A 7 2.47 -10.58 0.51
CA LYS A 7 3.68 -9.79 0.70
C LYS A 7 3.67 -9.02 2.02
N PHE A 8 2.50 -8.55 2.43
CA PHE A 8 2.27 -7.84 3.69
C PHE A 8 1.43 -8.68 4.64
N THR A 9 1.44 -8.35 5.92
CA THR A 9 0.65 -8.98 6.99
C THR A 9 0.05 -7.94 7.95
N HIS A 10 -0.81 -8.39 8.87
CA HIS A 10 -1.43 -7.53 9.87
C HIS A 10 -0.38 -6.78 10.69
N GLY A 11 -0.59 -5.48 10.89
CA GLY A 11 0.32 -4.63 11.64
C GLY A 11 1.44 -4.00 10.82
N ASP A 12 1.66 -4.45 9.57
CA ASP A 12 2.63 -3.81 8.69
C ASP A 12 2.24 -2.36 8.42
N ILE A 13 3.25 -1.50 8.47
CA ILE A 13 3.14 -0.08 8.15
C ILE A 13 3.52 0.13 6.69
N VAL A 14 2.62 0.77 5.96
CA VAL A 14 2.72 0.96 4.51
C VAL A 14 2.24 2.36 4.13
N TYR A 15 2.59 2.76 2.92
CA TYR A 15 2.17 3.99 2.26
C TYR A 15 1.55 3.64 0.90
N LEU A 16 0.69 4.51 0.39
CA LEU A 16 0.20 4.39 -0.97
C LEU A 16 1.13 5.16 -1.92
N LYS A 17 1.56 4.52 -3.00
CA LYS A 17 2.47 5.12 -4.00
C LYS A 17 1.86 6.32 -4.72
N THR A 18 0.53 6.40 -4.75
CA THR A 18 -0.25 7.45 -5.39
C THR A 18 -0.70 8.55 -4.42
N ASP A 19 -0.49 8.36 -3.12
CA ASP A 19 -0.84 9.34 -2.09
C ASP A 19 0.30 10.37 -1.98
N PRO A 20 0.09 11.63 -2.39
CA PRO A 20 1.13 12.64 -2.38
C PRO A 20 1.57 13.02 -0.97
N GLU A 21 0.68 12.86 0.02
CA GLU A 21 1.00 13.11 1.43
C GLU A 21 1.73 11.91 2.05
N GLN A 22 1.67 10.74 1.40
CA GLN A 22 2.22 9.48 1.90
C GLN A 22 1.85 9.24 3.36
N LEU A 23 0.55 9.32 3.64
CA LEU A 23 0.06 9.07 4.97
C LEU A 23 0.37 7.63 5.38
N GLN A 24 0.87 7.48 6.60
CA GLN A 24 1.17 6.17 7.18
C GLN A 24 -0.12 5.39 7.40
N ARG A 25 -0.17 4.15 6.89
CA ARG A 25 -1.32 3.26 7.04
C ARG A 25 -0.90 1.93 7.63
N ILE A 26 -1.80 1.29 8.37
CA ILE A 26 -1.58 -0.02 8.98
C ILE A 26 -2.45 -1.08 8.28
N VAL A 27 -1.85 -2.22 7.94
CA VAL A 27 -2.60 -3.36 7.40
C VAL A 27 -3.44 -3.98 8.51
N THR A 28 -4.75 -4.04 8.29
CA THR A 28 -5.75 -4.48 9.29
C THR A 28 -6.53 -5.72 8.88
N ARG A 29 -6.58 -6.04 7.58
CA ARG A 29 -7.17 -7.28 7.06
C ARG A 29 -6.56 -7.67 5.73
N LEU A 30 -6.53 -8.97 5.45
CA LEU A 30 -6.13 -9.54 4.17
C LEU A 30 -7.32 -10.30 3.56
N PHE A 31 -7.62 -10.03 2.30
CA PHE A 31 -8.61 -10.77 1.53
C PHE A 31 -7.92 -11.64 0.49
N PHE A 32 -7.89 -12.95 0.73
CA PHE A 32 -7.35 -13.93 -0.21
C PHE A 32 -8.42 -14.33 -1.22
N ASN A 33 -8.35 -13.75 -2.41
CA ASN A 33 -9.17 -14.13 -3.56
C ASN A 33 -8.39 -15.08 -4.48
N PRO A 34 -9.05 -15.85 -5.36
CA PRO A 34 -8.35 -16.69 -6.34
C PRO A 34 -7.39 -15.85 -7.20
N GLY A 35 -6.08 -16.06 -7.02
CA GLY A 35 -5.01 -15.40 -7.78
C GLY A 35 -4.66 -13.98 -7.34
N ILE A 36 -5.31 -13.39 -6.34
CA ILE A 36 -5.02 -12.03 -5.89
C ILE A 36 -5.27 -11.81 -4.41
N VAL A 37 -4.47 -10.94 -3.79
CA VAL A 37 -4.66 -10.51 -2.40
C VAL A 37 -4.96 -9.02 -2.39
N LEU A 38 -6.02 -8.65 -1.67
CA LEU A 38 -6.35 -7.28 -1.32
C LEU A 38 -6.06 -7.03 0.15
N TYR A 39 -5.68 -5.81 0.49
CA TYR A 39 -5.31 -5.41 1.84
C TYR A 39 -6.21 -4.28 2.32
N GLU A 40 -6.82 -4.44 3.49
CA GLU A 40 -7.54 -3.36 4.18
C GLU A 40 -6.53 -2.55 5.00
N LEU A 41 -6.45 -1.25 4.69
CA LEU A 41 -5.55 -0.31 5.34
C LEU A 41 -6.33 0.68 6.18
N SER A 42 -5.91 0.87 7.43
CA SER A 42 -6.44 1.91 8.31
C SER A 42 -5.51 3.12 8.35
N CYS A 43 -6.09 4.32 8.26
CA CYS A 43 -5.42 5.61 8.41
C CYS A 43 -6.25 6.45 9.39
N GLY A 44 -5.91 6.39 10.68
CA GLY A 44 -6.75 6.99 11.73
C GLY A 44 -8.11 6.30 11.81
N THR A 45 -9.19 7.04 11.57
CA THR A 45 -10.57 6.53 11.56
C THR A 45 -11.01 6.00 10.19
N ASP A 46 -10.23 6.25 9.14
CA ASP A 46 -10.58 5.88 7.78
C ASP A 46 -10.02 4.51 7.41
N VAL A 47 -10.79 3.76 6.64
CA VAL A 47 -10.41 2.45 6.11
C VAL A 47 -10.60 2.39 4.60
N SER A 48 -9.73 1.67 3.93
CA SER A 48 -9.77 1.51 2.46
C SER A 48 -9.10 0.21 2.05
N THR A 49 -9.48 -0.34 0.90
CA THR A 49 -8.93 -1.62 0.38
C THR A 49 -8.06 -1.36 -0.85
N HIS A 50 -6.87 -1.96 -0.90
CA HIS A 50 -5.87 -1.70 -1.94
C HIS A 50 -5.23 -2.98 -2.45
N TYR A 51 -4.73 -2.93 -3.68
CA TYR A 51 -3.87 -3.95 -4.25
C TYR A 51 -2.42 -3.78 -3.77
N GLU A 52 -1.69 -4.89 -3.72
CA GLU A 52 -0.27 -4.90 -3.36
C GLU A 52 0.58 -3.90 -4.15
N ILE A 53 0.28 -3.73 -5.44
CA ILE A 53 1.05 -2.86 -6.35
C ILE A 53 0.91 -1.38 -6.00
N GLU A 54 -0.17 -0.99 -5.34
CA GLU A 54 -0.45 0.39 -4.91
C GLU A 54 0.32 0.74 -3.62
N MET A 55 0.85 -0.26 -2.93
CA MET A 55 1.44 -0.13 -1.59
C MET A 55 2.97 -0.20 -1.62
N THR A 56 3.61 0.46 -0.65
CA THR A 56 5.05 0.45 -0.43
C THR A 56 5.38 0.60 1.05
N THR A 57 6.53 0.09 1.49
CA THR A 57 7.10 0.35 2.83
C THR A 57 8.09 1.52 2.81
N GLU A 58 8.41 2.03 1.63
CA GLU A 58 9.39 3.10 1.42
C GLU A 58 8.68 4.41 1.06
N ILE A 59 9.15 5.50 1.65
CA ILE A 59 8.69 6.86 1.35
C ILE A 59 9.37 7.35 0.06
N ASP A 60 8.60 7.86 -0.89
CA ASP A 60 9.12 8.56 -2.06
C ASP A 60 9.23 10.06 -1.76
N VAL A 61 10.43 10.50 -1.38
CA VAL A 61 10.71 11.91 -1.04
C VAL A 61 10.47 12.84 -2.24
N ASN A 62 10.65 12.37 -3.48
CA ASN A 62 10.40 13.20 -4.66
C ASN A 62 8.91 13.53 -4.79
N LEU A 63 8.05 12.54 -4.53
CA LEU A 63 6.60 12.73 -4.55
C LEU A 63 6.16 13.74 -3.47
N GLN A 64 6.69 13.63 -2.25
CA GLN A 64 6.40 14.58 -1.16
C GLN A 64 6.84 16.02 -1.49
N LEU A 65 7.96 16.16 -2.21
CA LEU A 65 8.47 17.47 -2.65
C LEU A 65 7.80 17.98 -3.94
N GLY A 66 6.83 17.24 -4.51
CA GLY A 66 6.14 17.60 -5.75
C GLY A 66 7.02 17.52 -7.00
N ILE A 67 8.13 16.81 -6.94
CA ILE A 67 9.08 16.67 -8.05
C ILE A 67 8.56 15.60 -9.00
N GLN A 68 8.19 16.00 -10.22
CA GLN A 68 7.75 15.07 -11.25
C GLN A 68 8.94 14.47 -11.99
N ALA A 69 8.96 13.14 -12.13
CA ALA A 69 9.92 12.47 -12.98
C ALA A 69 9.73 12.93 -14.43
N LYS A 70 10.73 13.62 -14.98
CA LYS A 70 10.73 14.00 -16.38
C LYS A 70 10.91 12.72 -17.22
N LYS A 71 9.90 12.33 -18.00
CA LYS A 71 10.09 11.29 -19.02
C LYS A 71 11.21 11.75 -19.94
N LEU A 72 12.28 10.97 -20.01
CA LEU A 72 13.27 11.10 -21.08
C LEU A 72 12.56 10.63 -22.36
N SER A 73 12.09 11.62 -23.12
CA SER A 73 11.62 11.45 -24.50
C SER A 73 12.81 11.31 -25.45
#